data_AF-A0A4Y7IWB8-F1
#
_entry.id   AF-A0A4Y7IWB8-F1
#
_cell.length_a   1.000
_cell.length_b   1.000
_cell.length_c   1.000
_cell.angle_alpha   90.00
_cell.angle_beta   90.00
_cell.angle_gamma   90.00
#
_symmetry.space_group_name_H-M   'P 1'
#
loop_
_entity.id
_entity.type
_entity.pdbx_description
1 polymer ?
#
loop_
_entity_poly.entity_id
_entity_poly.type
_entity_poly.pdbx_seq_one_letter_code
_entity_poly.pdbx_strand_id
1 'polypeptide(L)'
;MYTYNHVIHGFAARLTPSQALHLRSFPGILSVLRQQNHKIQTTHTPSFLGLNSKSGLWPDSNYASDIIIGVLDTGNWPGSQSFNDSGLSPVPKKWKGACENTTDFPSTSCNKKLIGARSFYQGIQLDETKDKKSPIDTQGHGTHTASTAAGSVVKNVSFNGYGAGDAKGMATKARIAIYKVCWSNGCDGADIIAAMDQAVTDGVDVISMSVNPHGLAVPYDEDSFAIAAFGAVEKGVLVSAAASNAGPSPSKATNIAPWFLTVGASTIDRDFPCNVILGNGTVISGVSLYSGEMQ
;
A
#
# COMPACT_ATOMS: atom_id res chain seq x y z
N MET A 1 14.44 -17.41 -1.02
CA MET A 1 13.34 -18.35 -1.35
C MET A 1 12.22 -18.14 -0.35
N TYR A 2 10.99 -17.91 -0.80
CA TYR A 2 9.79 -17.89 0.07
C TYR A 2 8.92 -19.12 -0.18
N THR A 3 8.17 -19.53 0.84
CA THR A 3 7.19 -20.62 0.80
C THR A 3 5.86 -20.11 1.36
N TYR A 4 4.76 -20.44 0.69
CA TYR A 4 3.41 -19.95 0.99
C TYR A 4 2.53 -21.11 1.47
N ASN A 5 1.70 -20.88 2.49
CA ASN A 5 0.90 -21.94 3.11
C ASN A 5 -0.59 -21.58 3.31
N HIS A 6 -0.99 -20.31 3.16
CA HIS A 6 -2.31 -19.82 3.53
C HIS A 6 -3.00 -19.02 2.42
N VAL A 7 -2.25 -18.27 1.60
CA VAL A 7 -2.77 -17.55 0.43
C VAL A 7 -2.52 -18.28 -0.89
N ILE A 8 -1.42 -19.03 -1.00
CA ILE A 8 -1.13 -19.99 -2.08
C ILE A 8 -0.45 -21.20 -1.41
N HIS A 9 -0.57 -22.40 -1.98
CA HIS A 9 0.34 -23.50 -1.67
C HIS A 9 1.47 -23.54 -2.71
N GLY A 10 2.65 -23.01 -2.37
CA GLY A 10 3.73 -22.87 -3.35
C GLY A 10 4.99 -22.23 -2.79
N PHE A 11 5.88 -21.82 -3.69
CA PHE A 11 7.13 -21.15 -3.33
C PHE A 11 7.58 -20.21 -4.45
N ALA A 12 8.51 -19.30 -4.12
CA ALA A 12 9.22 -18.49 -5.11
C ALA A 12 10.73 -18.64 -4.97
N ALA A 13 11.38 -18.79 -6.12
CA ALA A 13 12.81 -18.90 -6.28
C ALA A 13 13.26 -18.12 -7.52
N ARG A 14 14.49 -17.61 -7.47
CA ARG A 14 15.14 -16.94 -8.60
C ARG A 14 15.73 -18.00 -9.51
N LEU A 15 15.12 -18.20 -10.69
CA LEU A 15 15.38 -19.30 -11.61
C LEU A 15 15.89 -18.78 -12.96
N THR A 16 16.69 -19.57 -13.67
CA THR A 16 16.90 -19.37 -15.11
C THR A 16 15.65 -19.76 -15.90
N PRO A 17 15.47 -19.28 -17.15
CA PRO A 17 14.36 -19.72 -18.00
C PRO A 17 14.30 -21.24 -18.22
N SER A 18 15.45 -21.91 -18.30
CA SER A 18 15.51 -23.38 -18.42
C SER A 18 15.11 -24.10 -17.13
N GLN A 19 15.49 -23.59 -15.96
CA GLN A 19 15.05 -24.12 -14.67
C GLN A 19 13.54 -23.93 -14.46
N ALA A 20 12.99 -22.75 -14.83
CA ALA A 20 11.56 -22.49 -14.77
C ALA A 20 10.74 -23.40 -15.71
N LEU A 21 11.25 -23.69 -16.91
CA LEU A 21 10.64 -24.65 -17.83
C LEU A 21 10.70 -26.09 -17.29
N HIS A 22 11.82 -26.51 -16.69
CA HIS A 22 11.92 -27.83 -16.08
C HIS A 22 10.99 -27.98 -14.88
N LEU A 23 10.85 -26.95 -14.03
CA LEU A 23 9.92 -26.96 -12.90
C LEU A 23 8.45 -27.15 -13.32
N ARG A 24 8.03 -26.58 -14.46
CA ARG A 24 6.69 -26.82 -15.05
C ARG A 24 6.43 -28.29 -15.44
N SER A 25 7.44 -29.16 -15.47
CA SER A 25 7.30 -30.58 -15.81
C SER A 25 7.17 -31.51 -14.60
N PHE A 26 7.31 -31.02 -13.36
CA PHE A 26 7.23 -31.84 -12.17
C PHE A 26 5.76 -32.12 -11.74
N PRO A 27 5.38 -33.38 -11.49
CA PRO A 27 4.10 -33.70 -10.88
C PRO A 27 3.93 -32.98 -9.53
N GLY A 28 2.88 -32.15 -9.44
CA GLY A 28 2.58 -31.31 -8.27
C GLY A 28 2.87 -29.81 -8.43
N ILE A 29 3.54 -29.37 -9.51
CA ILE A 29 3.67 -27.95 -9.85
C ILE A 29 2.50 -27.54 -10.76
N LEU A 30 1.63 -26.64 -10.28
CA LEU A 30 0.45 -26.19 -11.03
C LEU A 30 0.78 -25.08 -12.04
N SER A 31 1.56 -24.07 -11.65
CA SER A 31 1.95 -22.96 -12.53
C SER A 31 3.31 -22.35 -12.11
N VAL A 32 3.94 -21.57 -13.01
CA VAL A 32 5.22 -20.86 -12.77
C VAL A 32 5.19 -19.52 -13.50
N LEU A 33 5.33 -18.40 -12.77
CA LEU A 33 4.94 -17.05 -13.19
C LEU A 33 6.12 -16.03 -13.12
N ARG A 34 5.95 -14.78 -13.60
CA ARG A 34 7.03 -13.77 -13.75
C ARG A 34 6.70 -12.39 -13.14
N GLN A 35 7.74 -11.75 -12.56
CA GLN A 35 7.79 -10.57 -11.65
C GLN A 35 7.87 -9.15 -12.30
N GLN A 36 7.28 -8.09 -11.68
CA GLN A 36 6.93 -6.74 -12.25
C GLN A 36 6.77 -5.54 -11.20
N ASN A 37 6.59 -4.22 -11.57
CA ASN A 37 6.83 -2.98 -10.71
C ASN A 37 5.84 -1.71 -10.80
N HIS A 38 5.61 -0.83 -9.76
CA HIS A 38 4.39 0.13 -9.59
C HIS A 38 4.54 1.60 -8.92
N LYS A 39 3.46 2.47 -8.74
CA LYS A 39 3.43 3.96 -8.28
C LYS A 39 2.12 4.57 -7.56
N ILE A 40 2.13 5.67 -6.72
CA ILE A 40 1.28 5.99 -5.44
C ILE A 40 0.79 7.54 -5.31
N GLN A 41 -0.32 8.01 -4.59
CA GLN A 41 -0.67 9.47 -4.16
C GLN A 41 -1.85 9.82 -3.10
N THR A 42 -2.14 11.14 -2.73
CA THR A 42 -3.37 11.86 -2.09
C THR A 42 -3.39 12.68 -0.70
N THR A 43 -4.31 13.67 -0.46
CA THR A 43 -4.49 14.35 0.89
C THR A 43 -5.86 14.90 1.39
N HIS A 44 -6.85 15.31 0.56
CA HIS A 44 -8.09 16.02 1.02
C HIS A 44 -9.32 15.11 1.27
N THR A 45 -9.18 13.85 0.89
CA THR A 45 -10.29 12.98 0.47
C THR A 45 -11.39 12.68 1.52
N PRO A 46 -11.16 12.57 2.84
CA PRO A 46 -12.21 12.17 3.79
C PRO A 46 -13.42 13.12 3.84
N SER A 47 -13.18 14.44 3.82
CA SER A 47 -14.26 15.45 3.88
C SER A 47 -15.13 15.45 2.62
N PHE A 48 -14.50 15.26 1.46
CA PHE A 48 -15.17 15.13 0.15
C PHE A 48 -16.11 13.91 0.10
N LEU A 49 -15.77 12.83 0.84
CA LEU A 49 -16.62 11.64 1.00
C LEU A 49 -17.66 11.76 2.14
N GLY A 50 -17.85 12.95 2.71
CA GLY A 50 -18.86 13.21 3.76
C GLY A 50 -18.53 12.65 5.15
N LEU A 51 -17.32 12.10 5.35
CA LEU A 51 -16.90 11.56 6.64
C LEU A 51 -16.75 12.69 7.67
N ASN A 52 -17.51 12.59 8.76
CA ASN A 52 -17.62 13.63 9.77
C ASN A 52 -17.70 13.01 11.18
N SER A 53 -17.41 13.79 12.21
CA SER A 53 -17.34 13.31 13.60
C SER A 53 -18.66 13.33 14.37
N LYS A 54 -19.77 13.76 13.75
CA LYS A 54 -21.09 13.92 14.39
C LYS A 54 -22.04 12.76 14.11
N SER A 55 -22.02 12.19 12.91
CA SER A 55 -22.91 11.10 12.50
C SER A 55 -22.34 10.29 11.33
N GLY A 56 -22.82 9.05 11.17
CA GLY A 56 -22.43 8.16 10.08
C GLY A 56 -21.18 7.33 10.40
N LEU A 57 -20.56 6.78 9.36
CA LEU A 57 -19.58 5.70 9.45
C LEU A 57 -18.46 5.89 10.48
N TRP A 58 -18.00 7.11 10.74
CA TRP A 58 -16.97 7.37 11.75
C TRP A 58 -17.46 7.13 13.20
N PRO A 59 -18.47 7.85 13.73
CA PRO A 59 -19.13 7.45 14.98
C PRO A 59 -19.58 5.97 14.99
N ASP A 60 -20.27 5.52 13.94
CA ASP A 60 -20.95 4.23 13.91
C ASP A 60 -19.98 3.03 13.97
N SER A 61 -18.78 3.17 13.39
CA SER A 61 -17.70 2.16 13.45
C SER A 61 -16.71 2.36 14.61
N ASN A 62 -16.94 3.32 15.51
CA ASN A 62 -15.94 3.83 16.45
C ASN A 62 -14.60 4.18 15.75
N TYR A 63 -14.67 4.80 14.57
CA TYR A 63 -13.54 5.18 13.73
C TYR A 63 -12.62 3.98 13.37
N ALA A 64 -13.22 2.78 13.33
CA ALA A 64 -12.58 1.49 13.10
C ALA A 64 -11.46 1.13 14.10
N SER A 65 -11.62 1.46 15.39
CA SER A 65 -10.57 1.29 16.43
C SER A 65 -9.95 -0.10 16.55
N ASP A 66 -10.71 -1.13 16.20
CA ASP A 66 -10.34 -2.54 16.42
C ASP A 66 -10.03 -3.27 15.10
N ILE A 67 -10.01 -2.51 13.99
CA ILE A 67 -9.63 -2.96 12.65
C ILE A 67 -8.13 -2.77 12.44
N ILE A 68 -7.51 -3.73 11.77
CA ILE A 68 -6.09 -3.77 11.42
C ILE A 68 -5.99 -3.79 9.88
N ILE A 69 -5.36 -2.76 9.32
CA ILE A 69 -5.10 -2.64 7.89
C ILE A 69 -3.65 -3.04 7.61
N GLY A 70 -3.46 -4.10 6.83
CA GLY A 70 -2.17 -4.52 6.30
C GLY A 70 -1.86 -3.74 5.01
N VAL A 71 -0.75 -3.02 4.98
CA VAL A 71 -0.36 -2.16 3.85
C VAL A 71 0.85 -2.79 3.15
N LEU A 72 0.67 -3.22 1.90
CA LEU A 72 1.66 -3.95 1.10
C LEU A 72 2.30 -3.00 0.08
N ASP A 73 3.52 -2.54 0.39
CA ASP A 73 4.02 -1.25 -0.11
C ASP A 73 5.56 -1.07 0.00
N THR A 74 6.11 0.16 -0.10
CA THR A 74 7.55 0.50 0.04
C THR A 74 8.06 0.57 1.49
N GLY A 75 7.19 0.32 2.48
CA GLY A 75 7.52 0.37 3.91
C GLY A 75 6.81 1.51 4.63
N ASN A 76 7.40 2.02 5.71
CA ASN A 76 6.86 3.19 6.42
C ASN A 76 7.94 4.09 7.03
N TRP A 77 7.67 5.39 7.09
CA TRP A 77 8.43 6.35 7.89
C TRP A 77 7.76 6.58 9.26
N PRO A 78 8.18 5.89 10.33
CA PRO A 78 7.48 5.86 11.61
C PRO A 78 7.53 7.21 12.36
N GLY A 79 8.47 8.09 12.00
CA GLY A 79 8.59 9.45 12.55
C GLY A 79 7.52 10.42 12.05
N SER A 80 6.60 10.01 11.17
CA SER A 80 5.49 10.85 10.71
C SER A 80 4.39 10.96 11.79
N GLN A 81 3.89 12.18 12.01
CA GLN A 81 2.78 12.43 12.95
C GLN A 81 1.49 11.69 12.56
N SER A 82 1.34 11.26 11.30
CA SER A 82 0.25 10.40 10.84
C SER A 82 0.22 9.03 11.53
N PHE A 83 1.30 8.61 12.21
CA PHE A 83 1.40 7.35 12.96
C PHE A 83 1.52 7.57 14.48
N ASN A 84 1.20 8.77 14.97
CA ASN A 84 1.05 9.03 16.40
C ASN A 84 -0.14 8.23 16.98
N ASP A 85 0.01 7.70 18.19
CA ASP A 85 -0.95 6.78 18.83
C ASP A 85 -1.69 7.35 20.04
N SER A 86 -1.67 8.68 20.18
CA SER A 86 -2.43 9.43 21.20
C SER A 86 -3.94 9.15 21.09
N GLY A 87 -4.59 8.92 22.22
CA GLY A 87 -6.03 8.62 22.27
C GLY A 87 -6.44 7.22 21.77
N LEU A 88 -5.50 6.41 21.28
CA LEU A 88 -5.80 5.02 20.89
C LEU A 88 -5.78 4.07 22.09
N SER A 89 -6.75 3.15 22.12
CA SER A 89 -6.78 2.00 23.04
C SER A 89 -5.59 1.05 22.80
N PRO A 90 -5.34 0.07 23.69
CA PRO A 90 -4.33 -0.97 23.44
C PRO A 90 -4.52 -1.70 22.11
N VAL A 91 -3.46 -2.38 21.64
CA VAL A 91 -3.49 -3.17 20.40
C VAL A 91 -4.52 -4.30 20.51
N PRO A 92 -5.35 -4.57 19.48
CA PRO A 92 -6.36 -5.63 19.54
C PRO A 92 -5.75 -7.02 19.80
N LYS A 93 -6.31 -7.77 20.76
CA LYS A 93 -5.79 -9.08 21.20
C LYS A 93 -5.71 -10.17 20.11
N LYS A 94 -6.35 -9.95 18.95
CA LYS A 94 -6.29 -10.85 17.78
C LYS A 94 -4.97 -10.74 17.01
N TRP A 95 -4.22 -9.65 17.20
CA TRP A 95 -2.97 -9.36 16.53
C TRP A 95 -1.86 -10.32 16.97
N LYS A 96 -1.16 -10.91 15.99
CA LYS A 96 -0.06 -11.86 16.17
C LYS A 96 1.23 -11.41 15.46
N GLY A 97 1.16 -10.36 14.65
CA GLY A 97 2.32 -9.81 13.95
C GLY A 97 3.32 -9.13 14.86
N ALA A 98 4.48 -8.82 14.29
CA ALA A 98 5.64 -8.32 15.01
C ALA A 98 6.15 -6.98 14.45
N CYS A 99 6.96 -6.30 15.24
CA CYS A 99 7.85 -5.24 14.76
C CYS A 99 9.22 -5.86 14.47
N GLU A 100 9.63 -5.90 13.19
CA GLU A 100 11.00 -6.21 12.80
C GLU A 100 11.95 -5.15 13.38
N ASN A 101 13.09 -5.59 13.92
CA ASN A 101 13.98 -4.75 14.70
C ASN A 101 15.35 -4.68 14.02
N THR A 102 15.60 -3.58 13.31
CA THR A 102 16.86 -3.29 12.59
C THR A 102 17.52 -2.02 13.13
N THR A 103 18.76 -1.74 12.71
CA THR A 103 19.52 -0.55 13.12
C THR A 103 18.84 0.77 12.76
N ASP A 104 18.06 0.78 11.68
CA ASP A 104 17.36 1.92 11.10
C ASP A 104 15.82 1.88 11.31
N PHE A 105 15.30 0.77 11.83
CA PHE A 105 13.92 0.58 12.24
C PHE A 105 13.90 -0.21 13.57
N PRO A 106 14.20 0.44 14.71
CA PRO A 106 14.17 -0.23 16.01
C PRO A 106 12.74 -0.67 16.36
N SER A 107 12.58 -1.66 17.22
CA SER A 107 11.26 -2.16 17.68
C SER A 107 10.36 -1.07 18.31
N THR A 108 10.95 0.01 18.83
CA THR A 108 10.26 1.20 19.34
C THR A 108 9.65 2.09 18.24
N SER A 109 9.92 1.82 16.97
CA SER A 109 9.21 2.42 15.83
C SER A 109 7.76 1.95 15.71
N CYS A 110 7.41 0.79 16.29
CA CYS A 110 6.03 0.36 16.43
C CYS A 110 5.42 0.86 17.75
N ASN A 111 4.14 1.19 17.71
CA ASN A 111 3.36 1.76 18.82
C ASN A 111 1.89 1.25 18.74
N LYS A 112 0.92 1.86 19.43
CA LYS A 112 -0.49 1.39 19.34
C LYS A 112 -1.19 1.77 18.01
N LYS A 113 -0.52 2.50 17.11
CA LYS A 113 -1.03 2.91 15.79
C LYS A 113 -0.39 2.09 14.67
N LEU A 114 0.94 2.14 14.58
CA LEU A 114 1.76 1.27 13.74
C LEU A 114 2.12 0.03 14.58
N ILE A 115 1.28 -1.01 14.51
CA ILE A 115 1.32 -2.13 15.47
C ILE A 115 2.27 -3.26 15.07
N GLY A 116 2.83 -3.20 13.86
CA GLY A 116 3.87 -4.08 13.38
C GLY A 116 4.37 -3.67 12.00
N ALA A 117 5.56 -4.14 11.66
CA ALA A 117 6.26 -3.80 10.44
C ALA A 117 7.23 -4.94 10.08
N ARG A 118 7.22 -5.37 8.82
CA ARG A 118 8.06 -6.45 8.28
C ARG A 118 8.56 -6.09 6.88
N SER A 119 9.70 -6.64 6.48
CA SER A 119 10.26 -6.49 5.13
C SER A 119 10.46 -7.83 4.41
N PHE A 120 10.15 -7.83 3.11
CA PHE A 120 10.17 -9.02 2.26
C PHE A 120 11.01 -8.76 1.01
N TYR A 121 12.03 -9.59 0.78
CA TYR A 121 13.08 -9.34 -0.22
C TYR A 121 13.77 -10.63 -0.73
N GLN A 122 13.10 -11.79 -0.70
CA GLN A 122 13.73 -13.09 -0.97
C GLN A 122 13.56 -13.61 -2.40
N GLY A 123 12.68 -13.00 -3.20
CA GLY A 123 12.70 -13.15 -4.66
C GLY A 123 13.61 -12.12 -5.35
N ILE A 124 13.57 -10.86 -4.87
CA ILE A 124 14.25 -9.73 -5.52
C ILE A 124 15.74 -9.60 -5.17
N GLN A 125 16.51 -9.03 -6.10
CA GLN A 125 17.90 -8.63 -5.86
C GLN A 125 17.93 -7.15 -5.47
N LEU A 126 18.17 -6.84 -4.20
CA LEU A 126 18.25 -5.44 -3.75
C LEU A 126 19.49 -4.71 -4.27
N ASP A 127 19.35 -3.39 -4.44
CA ASP A 127 20.46 -2.46 -4.64
C ASP A 127 20.80 -1.80 -3.31
N GLU A 128 21.83 -2.31 -2.63
CA GLU A 128 22.21 -1.87 -1.26
C GLU A 128 22.69 -0.41 -1.19
N THR A 129 22.81 0.31 -2.33
CA THR A 129 23.05 1.76 -2.37
C THR A 129 21.76 2.59 -2.20
N LYS A 130 20.58 1.98 -2.37
CA LYS A 130 19.25 2.62 -2.31
C LYS A 130 18.31 1.92 -1.33
N ASP A 131 18.43 0.61 -1.20
CA ASP A 131 17.53 -0.27 -0.46
C ASP A 131 18.11 -0.65 0.91
N LYS A 132 17.35 -0.37 1.98
CA LYS A 132 17.66 -0.82 3.34
C LYS A 132 16.79 -2.01 3.72
N LYS A 133 17.44 -3.12 4.11
CA LYS A 133 16.82 -4.40 4.55
C LYS A 133 16.16 -4.24 5.93
N SER A 134 15.07 -3.49 5.93
CA SER A 134 14.26 -3.09 7.08
C SER A 134 12.91 -2.59 6.58
N PRO A 135 11.88 -2.45 7.44
CA PRO A 135 10.59 -1.90 7.06
C PRO A 135 10.58 -0.40 6.76
N ILE A 136 11.72 0.31 6.87
CA ILE A 136 11.79 1.77 6.66
C ILE A 136 11.43 2.11 5.21
N ASP A 137 10.62 3.15 5.04
CA ASP A 137 10.35 3.72 3.71
C ASP A 137 11.50 4.63 3.28
N THR A 138 12.16 4.30 2.17
CA THR A 138 13.17 5.15 1.51
C THR A 138 12.62 5.85 0.26
N GLN A 139 11.33 5.67 -0.04
CA GLN A 139 10.69 6.16 -1.27
C GLN A 139 9.62 7.22 -0.95
N GLY A 140 8.75 6.93 0.02
CA GLY A 140 7.65 7.78 0.50
C GLY A 140 6.25 7.21 0.19
N HIS A 141 6.12 6.27 -0.74
CA HIS A 141 4.85 5.69 -1.19
C HIS A 141 4.11 4.95 -0.07
N GLY A 142 4.75 4.04 0.67
CA GLY A 142 4.09 3.29 1.75
C GLY A 142 3.75 4.11 2.98
N THR A 143 4.57 5.12 3.27
CA THR A 143 4.23 6.19 4.21
C THR A 143 2.95 6.92 3.77
N HIS A 144 2.80 7.15 2.47
CA HIS A 144 1.68 7.84 1.89
C HIS A 144 0.39 7.00 1.89
N THR A 145 0.40 5.75 1.42
CA THR A 145 -0.81 4.89 1.43
C THR A 145 -1.28 4.58 2.83
N ALA A 146 -0.38 4.25 3.75
CA ALA A 146 -0.72 3.97 5.15
C ALA A 146 -1.39 5.17 5.83
N SER A 147 -0.89 6.39 5.59
CA SER A 147 -1.51 7.61 6.12
C SER A 147 -2.81 8.00 5.41
N THR A 148 -3.00 7.62 4.14
CA THR A 148 -4.27 7.79 3.41
C THR A 148 -5.36 6.84 3.94
N ALA A 149 -5.01 5.56 4.12
CA ALA A 149 -5.94 4.55 4.62
C ALA A 149 -6.34 4.80 6.08
N ALA A 150 -5.36 5.03 6.96
CA ALA A 150 -5.57 5.09 8.40
C ALA A 150 -4.69 6.10 9.14
N GLY A 151 -4.22 7.19 8.53
CA GLY A 151 -3.48 8.22 9.25
C GLY A 151 -4.25 8.81 10.45
N SER A 152 -3.57 8.97 11.58
CA SER A 152 -4.02 9.79 12.70
C SER A 152 -4.21 11.25 12.27
N VAL A 153 -5.02 12.02 13.00
CA VAL A 153 -5.29 13.42 12.64
C VAL A 153 -4.08 14.30 12.93
N VAL A 154 -3.48 14.87 11.87
CA VAL A 154 -2.37 15.84 11.96
C VAL A 154 -2.90 17.21 11.54
N LYS A 155 -2.82 18.18 12.46
CA LYS A 155 -3.39 19.52 12.25
C LYS A 155 -2.46 20.44 11.47
N ASN A 156 -3.06 21.39 10.73
CA ASN A 156 -2.38 22.52 10.08
C ASN A 156 -1.18 22.12 9.19
N VAL A 157 -1.29 21.01 8.46
CA VAL A 157 -0.27 20.57 7.50
C VAL A 157 -0.57 21.06 6.09
N SER A 158 0.47 21.21 5.27
CA SER A 158 0.38 21.55 3.85
C SER A 158 1.59 20.99 3.10
N PHE A 159 1.51 20.89 1.78
CA PHE A 159 2.69 20.72 0.93
C PHE A 159 3.17 22.10 0.48
N ASN A 160 4.11 22.71 1.20
CA ASN A 160 4.64 24.05 0.92
C ASN A 160 3.53 25.11 0.70
N GLY A 161 2.53 25.13 1.59
CA GLY A 161 1.34 25.99 1.50
C GLY A 161 0.16 25.35 0.73
N TYR A 162 0.42 24.49 -0.25
CA TYR A 162 -0.65 23.83 -1.02
C TYR A 162 -1.45 22.84 -0.17
N GLY A 163 -2.78 22.90 -0.32
CA GLY A 163 -3.70 21.94 0.26
C GLY A 163 -3.78 21.99 1.79
N ALA A 164 -3.52 23.16 2.39
CA ALA A 164 -3.45 23.37 3.83
C ALA A 164 -4.72 22.92 4.58
N GLY A 165 -4.53 22.21 5.69
CA GLY A 165 -5.62 21.78 6.58
C GLY A 165 -5.22 20.68 7.55
N ASP A 166 -6.22 19.97 8.08
CA ASP A 166 -6.01 18.77 8.90
C ASP A 166 -5.89 17.53 7.99
N ALA A 167 -4.71 16.91 7.90
CA ALA A 167 -4.59 15.58 7.29
C ALA A 167 -5.15 14.52 8.24
N LYS A 168 -5.84 13.52 7.68
CA LYS A 168 -6.40 12.37 8.39
C LYS A 168 -6.68 11.25 7.39
N GLY A 169 -6.52 9.99 7.81
CA GLY A 169 -6.90 8.84 6.99
C GLY A 169 -8.39 8.56 7.01
N MET A 170 -8.84 7.64 6.17
CA MET A 170 -10.23 7.16 6.15
C MET A 170 -10.65 6.48 7.46
N ALA A 171 -9.72 5.77 8.11
CA ALA A 171 -9.96 5.01 9.33
C ALA A 171 -9.03 5.51 10.47
N THR A 172 -9.34 6.66 11.06
CA THR A 172 -8.41 7.39 11.94
C THR A 172 -8.00 6.65 13.22
N LYS A 173 -8.80 5.71 13.75
CA LYS A 173 -8.42 4.85 14.88
C LYS A 173 -7.97 3.44 14.48
N ALA A 174 -8.11 3.04 13.22
CA ALA A 174 -7.63 1.73 12.76
C ALA A 174 -6.11 1.60 12.91
N ARG A 175 -5.66 0.36 13.03
CA ARG A 175 -4.24 0.00 13.19
C ARG A 175 -3.62 -0.22 11.83
N ILE A 176 -2.33 0.06 11.75
CA ILE A 176 -1.53 -0.11 10.53
C ILE A 176 -0.51 -1.22 10.82
N ALA A 177 -0.46 -2.20 9.92
CA ALA A 177 0.59 -3.20 9.86
C ALA A 177 1.29 -3.07 8.50
N ILE A 178 2.61 -2.92 8.51
CA ILE A 178 3.40 -2.61 7.31
C ILE A 178 4.08 -3.88 6.80
N TYR A 179 3.88 -4.18 5.52
CA TYR A 179 4.55 -5.27 4.83
C TYR A 179 5.29 -4.67 3.63
N LYS A 180 6.58 -4.40 3.82
CA LYS A 180 7.43 -3.83 2.77
C LYS A 180 7.78 -4.89 1.75
N VAL A 181 7.26 -4.73 0.53
CA VAL A 181 7.42 -5.64 -0.60
C VAL A 181 7.97 -4.93 -1.85
N CYS A 182 7.99 -3.59 -1.82
CA CYS A 182 8.53 -2.74 -2.88
C CYS A 182 9.87 -2.11 -2.49
N TRP A 183 10.75 -2.05 -3.48
CA TRP A 183 12.16 -1.69 -3.41
C TRP A 183 12.55 -0.77 -4.57
N SER A 184 13.79 -0.31 -4.63
CA SER A 184 14.26 0.64 -5.65
C SER A 184 14.15 0.10 -7.09
N ASN A 185 14.23 -1.23 -7.25
CA ASN A 185 14.01 -1.95 -8.50
C ASN A 185 12.62 -2.60 -8.60
N GLY A 186 11.69 -2.26 -7.69
CA GLY A 186 10.27 -2.60 -7.73
C GLY A 186 9.81 -3.66 -6.75
N CYS A 187 8.75 -4.40 -7.09
CA CYS A 187 7.95 -5.13 -6.10
C CYS A 187 7.81 -6.60 -6.49
N ASP A 188 8.46 -7.53 -5.79
CA ASP A 188 8.37 -8.92 -6.23
C ASP A 188 6.98 -9.50 -6.01
N GLY A 189 6.43 -10.18 -7.01
CA GLY A 189 5.25 -11.03 -6.81
C GLY A 189 5.51 -12.08 -5.72
N ALA A 190 6.74 -12.61 -5.65
CA ALA A 190 7.18 -13.50 -4.58
C ALA A 190 7.03 -12.90 -3.18
N ASP A 191 7.41 -11.63 -3.04
CA ASP A 191 7.51 -10.93 -1.78
C ASP A 191 6.12 -10.37 -1.39
N ILE A 192 5.29 -10.00 -2.38
CA ILE A 192 3.87 -9.68 -2.25
C ILE A 192 3.07 -10.89 -1.73
N ILE A 193 3.21 -12.07 -2.34
CA ILE A 193 2.51 -13.28 -1.87
C ILE A 193 2.95 -13.63 -0.44
N ALA A 194 4.25 -13.51 -0.12
CA ALA A 194 4.77 -13.74 1.24
C ALA A 194 4.15 -12.78 2.26
N ALA A 195 4.02 -11.51 1.89
CA ALA A 195 3.37 -10.50 2.73
C ALA A 195 1.88 -10.75 2.91
N MET A 196 1.16 -11.23 1.88
CA MET A 196 -0.26 -11.61 2.01
C MET A 196 -0.42 -12.82 2.93
N ASP A 197 0.43 -13.86 2.79
CA ASP A 197 0.48 -15.04 3.66
C ASP A 197 0.68 -14.62 5.14
N GLN A 198 1.64 -13.72 5.36
CA GLN A 198 1.97 -13.23 6.70
C GLN A 198 0.91 -12.26 7.26
N ALA A 199 0.27 -11.42 6.43
CA ALA A 199 -0.79 -10.50 6.86
C ALA A 199 -2.02 -11.25 7.37
N VAL A 200 -2.46 -12.27 6.62
CA VAL A 200 -3.55 -13.17 7.03
C VAL A 200 -3.17 -13.92 8.33
N THR A 201 -1.92 -14.39 8.43
CA THR A 201 -1.41 -15.09 9.63
C THR A 201 -1.33 -14.17 10.86
N ASP A 202 -0.89 -12.93 10.67
CA ASP A 202 -0.72 -11.92 11.72
C ASP A 202 -2.08 -11.38 12.25
N GLY A 203 -3.18 -11.59 11.52
CA GLY A 203 -4.54 -11.20 11.92
C GLY A 203 -5.00 -9.83 11.40
N VAL A 204 -4.58 -9.45 10.19
CA VAL A 204 -5.10 -8.31 9.43
C VAL A 204 -6.56 -8.54 9.03
N ASP A 205 -7.40 -7.50 9.05
CA ASP A 205 -8.80 -7.56 8.57
C ASP A 205 -8.94 -7.11 7.10
N VAL A 206 -8.12 -6.13 6.70
CA VAL A 206 -8.14 -5.55 5.34
C VAL A 206 -6.72 -5.40 4.83
N ILE A 207 -6.41 -5.98 3.66
CA ILE A 207 -5.19 -5.72 2.91
C ILE A 207 -5.44 -4.53 1.98
N SER A 208 -4.60 -3.51 2.10
CA SER A 208 -4.52 -2.34 1.21
C SER A 208 -3.29 -2.50 0.32
N MET A 209 -3.51 -2.84 -0.96
CA MET A 209 -2.49 -3.19 -1.92
C MET A 209 -2.48 -2.19 -3.08
N SER A 210 -1.62 -1.17 -3.00
CA SER A 210 -1.49 -0.16 -4.08
C SER A 210 -0.47 -0.54 -5.17
N VAL A 211 -0.13 -1.82 -5.22
CA VAL A 211 0.61 -2.47 -6.31
C VAL A 211 -0.34 -3.21 -7.26
N ASN A 212 0.17 -3.61 -8.42
CA ASN A 212 -0.57 -4.30 -9.48
C ASN A 212 0.32 -5.44 -10.00
N PRO A 213 -0.14 -6.33 -10.89
CA PRO A 213 0.74 -6.89 -11.91
C PRO A 213 1.09 -5.81 -12.97
N HIS A 214 1.99 -6.08 -13.91
CA HIS A 214 2.22 -5.22 -15.08
C HIS A 214 2.00 -5.93 -16.42
N GLY A 215 1.81 -5.15 -17.48
CA GLY A 215 1.33 -5.67 -18.76
C GLY A 215 -0.18 -5.67 -18.75
N LEU A 216 -0.79 -6.80 -19.11
CA LEU A 216 -2.25 -6.98 -19.14
C LEU A 216 -2.66 -8.00 -18.07
N ALA A 217 -3.93 -7.97 -17.67
CA ALA A 217 -4.50 -9.04 -16.85
C ALA A 217 -4.40 -10.40 -17.58
N VAL A 218 -4.15 -11.45 -16.81
CA VAL A 218 -4.05 -12.85 -17.26
C VAL A 218 -5.19 -13.68 -16.63
N PRO A 219 -5.42 -14.95 -17.03
CA PRO A 219 -6.37 -15.83 -16.35
C PRO A 219 -6.12 -15.91 -14.84
N TYR A 220 -7.16 -16.07 -14.03
CA TYR A 220 -7.05 -15.99 -12.56
C TYR A 220 -6.18 -17.09 -11.92
N ASP A 221 -6.00 -18.21 -12.63
CA ASP A 221 -5.11 -19.33 -12.32
C ASP A 221 -3.66 -19.10 -12.79
N GLU A 222 -3.42 -18.08 -13.62
CA GLU A 222 -2.09 -17.54 -13.96
C GLU A 222 -1.76 -16.21 -13.25
N ASP A 223 -2.73 -15.56 -12.59
CA ASP A 223 -2.51 -14.33 -11.80
C ASP A 223 -2.22 -14.70 -10.34
N SER A 224 -0.95 -14.69 -9.92
CA SER A 224 -0.58 -15.01 -8.54
C SER A 224 -1.13 -14.04 -7.50
N PHE A 225 -1.45 -12.80 -7.88
CA PHE A 225 -2.07 -11.84 -6.96
C PHE A 225 -3.54 -12.20 -6.78
N ALA A 226 -4.22 -12.65 -7.85
CA ALA A 226 -5.57 -13.20 -7.76
C ALA A 226 -5.61 -14.45 -6.87
N ILE A 227 -4.73 -15.44 -7.09
CA ILE A 227 -4.70 -16.66 -6.23
C ILE A 227 -4.44 -16.27 -4.77
N ALA A 228 -3.47 -15.39 -4.50
CA ALA A 228 -3.18 -14.95 -3.13
C ALA A 228 -4.35 -14.18 -2.49
N ALA A 229 -5.04 -13.33 -3.25
CA ALA A 229 -6.21 -12.61 -2.77
C ALA A 229 -7.40 -13.54 -2.51
N PHE A 230 -7.54 -14.63 -3.27
CA PHE A 230 -8.58 -15.64 -3.02
C PHE A 230 -8.37 -16.30 -1.66
N GLY A 231 -7.16 -16.81 -1.39
CA GLY A 231 -6.83 -17.42 -0.10
C GLY A 231 -6.96 -16.46 1.09
N ALA A 232 -6.67 -15.16 0.90
CA ALA A 232 -6.93 -14.14 1.92
C ALA A 232 -8.43 -13.94 2.20
N VAL A 233 -9.25 -13.85 1.14
CA VAL A 233 -10.71 -13.70 1.24
C VAL A 233 -11.38 -14.95 1.83
N GLU A 234 -10.87 -16.15 1.55
CA GLU A 234 -11.30 -17.38 2.24
C GLU A 234 -11.06 -17.37 3.75
N LYS A 235 -10.10 -16.57 4.25
CA LYS A 235 -9.90 -16.37 5.70
C LYS A 235 -10.62 -15.12 6.23
N GLY A 236 -11.48 -14.50 5.43
CA GLY A 236 -12.27 -13.32 5.78
C GLY A 236 -11.54 -11.98 5.64
N VAL A 237 -10.36 -11.95 5.01
CA VAL A 237 -9.54 -10.74 4.85
C VAL A 237 -9.85 -10.08 3.50
N LEU A 238 -10.43 -8.88 3.53
CA LEU A 238 -10.75 -8.14 2.30
C LEU A 238 -9.47 -7.61 1.64
N VAL A 239 -9.32 -7.77 0.32
CA VAL A 239 -8.18 -7.22 -0.43
C VAL A 239 -8.64 -6.05 -1.30
N SER A 240 -8.28 -4.83 -0.90
CA SER A 240 -8.48 -3.59 -1.64
C SER A 240 -7.25 -3.31 -2.51
N ALA A 241 -7.44 -3.25 -3.82
CA ALA A 241 -6.34 -3.22 -4.79
C ALA A 241 -6.56 -2.16 -5.88
N ALA A 242 -5.49 -1.49 -6.32
CA ALA A 242 -5.57 -0.49 -7.39
C ALA A 242 -5.94 -1.10 -8.75
N ALA A 243 -6.61 -0.33 -9.62
CA ALA A 243 -7.05 -0.76 -10.95
C ALA A 243 -6.05 -0.50 -12.10
N SER A 244 -4.75 -0.35 -11.80
CA SER A 244 -3.69 0.17 -12.69
C SER A 244 -3.82 1.66 -13.08
N ASN A 245 -2.69 2.23 -13.50
CA ASN A 245 -2.57 3.57 -14.07
C ASN A 245 -2.40 3.55 -15.61
N ALA A 246 -2.65 2.40 -16.26
CA ALA A 246 -2.36 2.17 -17.69
C ALA A 246 -3.49 2.60 -18.67
N GLY A 247 -4.49 3.35 -18.18
CA GLY A 247 -5.58 3.91 -18.99
C GLY A 247 -5.15 5.05 -19.93
N PRO A 248 -6.09 5.72 -20.64
CA PRO A 248 -7.54 5.56 -20.57
C PRO A 248 -8.11 4.49 -21.51
N SER A 249 -7.27 3.76 -22.27
CA SER A 249 -7.74 2.73 -23.21
C SER A 249 -8.52 1.59 -22.51
N PRO A 250 -9.48 0.94 -23.19
CA PRO A 250 -10.13 -0.27 -22.70
C PRO A 250 -9.14 -1.41 -22.39
N SER A 251 -9.54 -2.32 -21.50
CA SER A 251 -8.77 -3.52 -21.12
C SER A 251 -7.35 -3.23 -20.59
N LYS A 252 -7.22 -2.16 -19.79
CA LYS A 252 -5.97 -1.75 -19.11
C LYS A 252 -5.99 -1.94 -17.59
N ALA A 253 -7.12 -2.38 -17.04
CA ALA A 253 -7.25 -2.66 -15.62
C ALA A 253 -6.54 -3.97 -15.22
N THR A 254 -6.08 -4.01 -13.98
CA THR A 254 -5.45 -5.17 -13.32
C THR A 254 -6.05 -5.36 -11.93
N ASN A 255 -5.68 -6.43 -11.21
CA ASN A 255 -6.34 -6.84 -9.97
C ASN A 255 -7.86 -7.02 -10.17
N ILE A 256 -8.26 -7.62 -11.30
CA ILE A 256 -9.66 -7.71 -11.78
C ILE A 256 -10.39 -9.00 -11.39
N ALA A 257 -9.81 -9.82 -10.51
CA ALA A 257 -10.47 -11.04 -10.06
C ALA A 257 -11.68 -10.71 -9.15
N PRO A 258 -12.81 -11.45 -9.19
CA PRO A 258 -14.06 -11.05 -8.54
C PRO A 258 -14.04 -10.89 -7.01
N TRP A 259 -12.96 -11.34 -6.36
CA TRP A 259 -12.74 -11.26 -4.91
C TRP A 259 -11.83 -10.09 -4.50
N PHE A 260 -11.28 -9.33 -5.44
CA PHE A 260 -10.68 -8.01 -5.16
C PHE A 260 -11.77 -6.94 -5.03
N LEU A 261 -11.57 -6.00 -4.11
CA LEU A 261 -12.13 -4.66 -4.26
C LEU A 261 -11.20 -3.86 -5.18
N THR A 262 -11.47 -3.87 -6.48
CA THR A 262 -10.68 -3.18 -7.51
C THR A 262 -11.02 -1.69 -7.56
N VAL A 263 -10.05 -0.81 -7.24
CA VAL A 263 -10.27 0.64 -7.05
C VAL A 263 -9.66 1.46 -8.18
N GLY A 264 -10.52 2.12 -8.96
CA GLY A 264 -10.13 3.16 -9.93
C GLY A 264 -9.95 4.53 -9.26
N ALA A 265 -9.20 5.42 -9.92
CA ALA A 265 -8.99 6.80 -9.46
C ALA A 265 -9.99 7.78 -10.11
N SER A 266 -10.46 8.77 -9.34
CA SER A 266 -11.27 9.90 -9.80
C SER A 266 -10.72 11.22 -9.28
N THR A 267 -11.17 12.33 -9.87
CA THR A 267 -10.92 13.68 -9.33
C THR A 267 -11.78 13.96 -8.09
N ILE A 268 -11.44 15.04 -7.39
CA ILE A 268 -12.16 15.59 -6.23
C ILE A 268 -12.44 17.09 -6.48
N ASP A 269 -13.19 17.74 -5.61
CA ASP A 269 -13.58 19.17 -5.69
C ASP A 269 -12.44 20.19 -5.45
N ARG A 270 -11.17 19.76 -5.48
CA ARG A 270 -9.99 20.58 -5.19
C ARG A 270 -8.95 20.50 -6.31
N ASP A 271 -8.62 21.65 -6.87
CA ASP A 271 -7.57 21.86 -7.88
C ASP A 271 -6.43 22.73 -7.31
N PHE A 272 -5.32 22.82 -8.03
CA PHE A 272 -4.12 23.59 -7.68
C PHE A 272 -3.76 24.60 -8.80
N PRO A 273 -4.53 25.70 -8.94
CA PRO A 273 -4.36 26.65 -10.03
C PRO A 273 -3.01 27.38 -9.93
N CYS A 274 -2.36 27.51 -11.08
CA CYS A 274 -1.10 28.22 -11.25
C CYS A 274 -1.24 29.19 -12.44
N ASN A 275 -1.30 30.48 -12.15
CA ASN A 275 -1.51 31.52 -13.15
C ASN A 275 -0.17 31.99 -13.75
N VAL A 276 0.01 31.80 -15.04
CA VAL A 276 1.12 32.39 -15.81
C VAL A 276 0.70 33.79 -16.25
N ILE A 277 1.48 34.81 -15.89
CA ILE A 277 1.26 36.19 -16.32
C ILE A 277 2.27 36.51 -17.42
N LEU A 278 1.79 36.77 -18.63
CA LEU A 278 2.62 37.16 -19.76
C LEU A 278 3.02 38.65 -19.69
N GLY A 279 4.12 39.02 -20.34
CA GLY A 279 4.64 40.40 -20.35
C GLY A 279 3.71 41.46 -20.99
N ASN A 280 2.59 41.06 -21.58
CA ASN A 280 1.51 41.94 -22.05
C ASN A 280 0.33 42.05 -21.05
N GLY A 281 0.47 41.50 -19.83
CA GLY A 281 -0.58 41.45 -18.81
C GLY A 281 -1.62 40.33 -18.98
N THR A 282 -1.50 39.48 -20.02
CA THR A 282 -2.43 38.35 -20.20
C THR A 282 -2.19 37.28 -19.14
N VAL A 283 -3.24 36.88 -18.42
CA VAL A 283 -3.20 35.80 -17.43
C VAL A 283 -3.70 34.50 -18.07
N ILE A 284 -2.90 33.45 -17.98
CA ILE A 284 -3.25 32.09 -18.42
C ILE A 284 -3.28 31.19 -17.18
N SER A 285 -4.45 30.67 -16.82
CA SER A 285 -4.58 29.69 -15.73
C SER A 285 -4.17 28.30 -16.20
N GLY A 286 -3.14 27.74 -15.57
CA GLY A 286 -2.77 26.33 -15.62
C GLY A 286 -2.91 25.67 -14.25
N VAL A 287 -2.32 24.47 -14.10
CA VAL A 287 -2.31 23.70 -12.84
C VAL A 287 -0.86 23.34 -12.50
N SER A 288 -0.43 23.55 -11.25
CA SER A 288 0.92 23.21 -10.82
C SER A 288 1.05 23.07 -9.30
N LEU A 289 2.02 22.29 -8.86
CA LEU A 289 2.47 22.17 -7.46
C LEU A 289 3.91 22.73 -7.30
N TYR A 290 4.22 23.78 -8.04
CA TYR A 290 5.53 24.45 -8.01
C TYR A 290 5.72 25.21 -6.69
N SER A 291 6.79 24.88 -5.95
CA SER A 291 7.11 25.51 -4.67
C SER A 291 8.55 26.03 -4.61
N GLY A 292 9.06 26.54 -5.73
CA GLY A 292 10.33 27.28 -5.77
C GLY A 292 10.11 28.79 -5.65
N GLU A 293 11.20 29.55 -5.57
CA GLU A 293 11.16 31.00 -5.71
C GLU A 293 10.97 31.37 -7.20
N MET A 294 9.95 32.18 -7.50
CA MET A 294 9.82 32.77 -8.84
C MET A 294 10.93 33.82 -9.03
N GLN A 295 11.73 33.65 -10.08
CA GLN A 295 12.72 34.62 -10.56
C GLN A 295 12.08 35.65 -11.51
#